data_AF-A0A382MYW4-F1
#
_entry.id   AF-A0A382MYW4-F1
#
_cell.length_a   1.000
_cell.length_b   1.000
_cell.length_c   1.000
_cell.angle_alpha   90.00
_cell.angle_beta   90.00
_cell.angle_gamma   90.00
#
_symmetry.space_group_name_H-M   'P 1'
#
loop_
_entity.id
_entity.type
_entity.pdbx_description
1 polymer ?
#
loop_
_entity_poly.entity_id
_entity_poly.type
_entity_poly.pdbx_seq_one_letter_code
_entity_poly.pdbx_strand_id
1 'polypeptide(L)' 'MGDHLKDLGHAVEDCGALEMDPLDDYPDFIIPAAKKVAKNPNSRGIIMGGSGQGEAIAANRIKGVRAVVFYD' A
#
# COMPACT_ATOMS: atom_id res chain seq x y z
N MET A 1 11.29 0.23 -6.34
CA MET A 1 9.95 0.12 -6.95
C MET A 1 9.37 1.47 -7.36
N GLY A 2 9.37 2.48 -6.47
CA GLY A 2 8.85 3.81 -6.80
C GLY A 2 9.44 4.41 -8.08
N ASP A 3 10.76 4.37 -8.26
CA ASP A 3 11.38 4.94 -9.46
C ASP A 3 11.05 4.17 -10.75
N HIS A 4 10.97 2.84 -10.68
CA HIS A 4 10.54 2.03 -11.84
C HIS A 4 9.11 2.40 -12.29
N LEU A 5 8.19 2.65 -11.36
CA LEU A 5 6.84 3.09 -11.69
C LEU A 5 6.82 4.51 -12.29
N LYS A 6 7.70 5.40 -11.82
CA LYS A 6 7.87 6.74 -12.40
C LYS A 6 8.42 6.64 -13.83
N ASP A 7 9.36 5.76 -14.09
CA ASP A 7 9.92 5.52 -15.44
C ASP A 7 8.86 5.01 -16.42
N LEU A 8 7.86 4.26 -15.92
CA LEU A 8 6.68 3.84 -16.69
C LEU A 8 5.62 4.95 -16.85
N GLY A 9 5.88 6.16 -16.34
CA GLY A 9 5.00 7.33 -16.47
C GLY A 9 3.91 7.44 -15.41
N HIS A 10 3.99 6.67 -14.32
CA HIS A 10 3.01 6.77 -13.22
C HIS A 10 3.38 7.87 -12.22
N ALA A 11 2.37 8.60 -11.74
CA ALA A 11 2.51 9.43 -10.55
C ALA A 11 2.51 8.51 -9.32
N VAL A 12 3.58 8.60 -8.53
CA VAL A 12 3.79 7.76 -7.34
C VAL A 12 3.79 8.62 -6.09
N GLU A 13 2.99 8.23 -5.11
CA GLU A 13 2.99 8.78 -3.76
C GLU A 13 3.42 7.69 -2.78
N ASP A 14 4.53 7.91 -2.08
CA ASP A 14 5.01 7.01 -1.05
C ASP A 14 4.27 7.29 0.27
N CYS A 15 3.66 6.26 0.86
CA CYS A 15 2.93 6.34 2.12
C CYS A 15 3.72 5.75 3.30
N GLY A 16 5.00 5.41 3.08
CA GLY A 16 5.89 4.81 4.06
C GLY A 16 5.90 3.28 4.04
N ALA A 17 6.73 2.65 4.87
CA ALA A 17 7.71 3.28 5.75
C ALA A 17 8.87 3.94 4.96
N LEU A 18 9.30 5.14 5.37
CA LEU A 18 10.37 5.89 4.68
C LEU A 18 11.77 5.58 5.22
N GLU A 19 11.82 5.00 6.42
CA GLU A 19 13.01 4.56 7.11
C GLU A 19 12.77 3.15 7.64
N MET A 20 13.84 2.38 7.81
CA MET A 20 13.74 1.02 8.31
C MET A 20 13.72 1.04 9.84
N ASP A 21 12.58 0.67 10.42
CA ASP A 21 12.42 0.45 11.87
C ASP A 21 11.92 -0.99 12.10
N PRO A 22 12.73 -1.88 12.71
CA PRO A 22 12.32 -3.26 13.00
C PRO A 22 11.11 -3.39 13.93
N LEU A 23 10.71 -2.31 14.61
CA LEU A 23 9.57 -2.26 15.53
C LEU A 23 8.37 -1.53 14.93
N ASP A 24 8.40 -1.17 13.64
CA ASP A 24 7.26 -0.52 13.00
C ASP A 24 6.07 -1.46 12.79
N ASP A 25 4.89 -0.85 12.72
CA ASP A 25 3.62 -1.55 12.59
C ASP A 25 3.01 -1.27 11.21
N TYR A 26 2.88 -2.31 10.38
CA TYR A 26 2.34 -2.19 9.02
C TYR A 26 0.98 -1.47 8.90
N PRO A 27 0.02 -1.54 9.85
CA PRO A 27 -1.24 -0.82 9.73
C PRO A 27 -1.07 0.70 9.63
N ASP A 28 0.00 1.26 10.23
CA ASP A 28 0.23 2.70 10.27
C ASP A 28 0.51 3.28 8.88
N PHE A 29 1.06 2.49 7.97
CA PHE A 29 1.32 2.88 6.57
C PHE A 29 0.19 2.44 5.63
N ILE A 30 -0.37 1.25 5.88
CA ILE A 30 -1.36 0.64 4.99
C ILE A 30 -2.73 1.30 5.09
N ILE A 31 -3.18 1.67 6.29
CA ILE A 31 -4.48 2.30 6.48
C ILE A 31 -4.55 3.67 5.78
N PRO A 32 -3.54 4.56 5.91
CA PRO A 32 -3.49 5.80 5.14
C PRO A 32 -3.49 5.58 3.63
N ALA A 33 -2.67 4.64 3.11
CA ALA A 33 -2.62 4.32 1.69
C ALA A 33 -3.98 3.83 1.17
N ALA A 34 -4.61 2.88 1.87
CA ALA A 34 -5.92 2.34 1.54
C ALA A 34 -7.01 3.42 1.57
N LYS A 35 -6.98 4.37 2.52
CA LYS A 35 -7.89 5.52 2.56
C LYS A 35 -7.72 6.45 1.36
N LYS A 36 -6.49 6.68 0.89
CA LYS A 36 -6.22 7.49 -0.31
C LYS A 36 -6.78 6.80 -1.56
N VAL A 37 -6.57 5.49 -1.69
CA VAL A 37 -7.14 4.68 -2.78
C VAL A 37 -8.67 4.73 -2.77
N ALA A 38 -9.29 4.56 -1.60
CA ALA A 38 -10.75 4.64 -1.48
C ALA A 38 -11.33 6.00 -1.88
N LYS A 39 -10.59 7.09 -1.66
CA LYS A 39 -11.01 8.46 -2.03
C LYS A 39 -10.82 8.77 -3.51
N ASN A 40 -9.92 8.08 -4.20
CA ASN A 40 -9.65 8.28 -5.62
C ASN A 40 -9.87 6.97 -6.39
N PRO A 41 -11.09 6.73 -6.93
CA PRO A 41 -11.43 5.49 -7.63
C PRO A 41 -10.55 5.14 -8.84
N ASN A 42 -9.83 6.12 -9.38
CA ASN A 42 -8.92 5.92 -10.52
C ASN A 42 -7.48 5.61 -10.10
N SER A 43 -7.20 5.60 -8.79
CA SER A 43 -5.88 5.26 -8.25
C SER A 43 -5.75 3.77 -7.92
N ARG A 44 -4.51 3.32 -7.77
CA ARG A 44 -4.18 1.97 -7.30
C ARG A 44 -3.19 2.08 -6.13
N GLY A 45 -3.28 1.15 -5.19
CA GLY A 45 -2.36 1.03 -4.07
C GLY A 45 -1.55 -0.25 -4.18
N ILE A 46 -0.27 -0.17 -3.80
CA ILE A 46 0.61 -1.32 -3.63
C ILE A 46 1.07 -1.26 -2.18
N ILE A 47 0.86 -2.36 -1.46
CA ILE A 47 1.21 -2.51 -0.05
C ILE A 47 2.13 -3.70 0.08
N MET A 48 3.12 -3.60 0.96
CA MET A 48 4.17 -4.60 1.11
C MET A 48 4.44 -4.85 2.59
N GLY A 49 4.92 -6.05 2.88
CA GLY A 49 5.36 -6.49 4.20
C GLY A 49 5.79 -7.96 4.11
N GLY A 50 5.94 -8.64 5.24
CA GLY A 50 6.58 -9.97 5.27
C GLY A 50 5.86 -11.03 4.44
N SER A 51 4.54 -11.15 4.61
CA SER A 51 3.72 -12.14 3.88
C SER A 51 2.65 -11.53 2.98
N GLY A 52 2.38 -10.23 3.11
CA GLY A 52 1.27 -9.55 2.44
C GLY A 52 -0.13 -9.88 3.00
N GLN A 53 -0.26 -10.88 3.89
CA GLN A 53 -1.55 -11.30 4.42
C GLN A 53 -2.12 -10.30 5.43
N GLY A 54 -1.33 -9.90 6.44
CA GLY A 54 -1.76 -8.92 7.44
C GLY A 54 -2.05 -7.56 6.80
N GLU A 55 -1.23 -7.22 5.80
CA GLU A 55 -1.30 -6.04 4.99
C GLU A 55 -2.61 -5.98 4.19
N ALA A 56 -2.95 -7.06 3.48
CA ALA A 56 -4.22 -7.18 2.78
C ALA A 56 -5.42 -7.17 3.74
N ILE A 57 -5.32 -7.82 4.91
CA ILE A 57 -6.36 -7.78 5.93
C ILE A 57 -6.61 -6.34 6.38
N ALA A 58 -5.55 -5.57 6.70
CA ALA A 58 -5.67 -4.19 7.13
C ALA A 58 -6.27 -3.28 6.04
N ALA A 59 -5.80 -3.41 4.80
CA ALA A 59 -6.34 -2.64 3.68
C ALA A 59 -7.83 -2.93 3.42
N ASN A 60 -8.23 -4.20 3.48
CA ASN A 60 -9.62 -4.61 3.27
C ASN A 60 -10.59 -4.17 4.38
N ARG A 61 -10.10 -3.66 5.52
CA ARG A 61 -10.96 -2.99 6.52
C ARG A 61 -11.45 -1.62 6.06
N ILE A 62 -10.85 -1.05 5.02
CA ILE A 62 -11.25 0.26 4.49
C ILE A 62 -12.39 0.08 3.47
N LYS A 63 -13.54 0.69 3.76
CA LYS A 63 -14.70 0.67 2.86
C LYS A 63 -14.31 1.22 1.49
N GLY A 64 -14.63 0.46 0.43
CA GLY A 64 -14.31 0.81 -0.95
C GLY A 64 -12.98 0.25 -1.45
N VAL A 65 -12.19 -0.39 -0.59
CA VAL A 65 -10.92 -1.04 -0.97
C VAL A 65 -11.13 -2.54 -1.18
N ARG A 66 -10.45 -3.08 -2.18
CA ARG A 66 -10.28 -4.52 -2.39
C ARG A 66 -8.80 -4.79 -2.61
N ALA A 67 -8.16 -5.40 -1.62
CA ALA A 67 -6.76 -5.79 -1.68
C ALA A 67 -6.65 -7.31 -1.83
N VAL A 68 -5.73 -7.74 -2.68
CA VAL A 68 -5.38 -9.15 -2.90
C VAL A 68 -3.91 -9.35 -2.61
N VAL A 69 -3.54 -10.57 -2.23
CA VAL A 69 -2.14 -10.95 -2.03
C VAL A 69 -1.63 -11.65 -3.30
N PHE A 70 -0.42 -11.32 -3.71
CA PHE A 70 0.22 -11.82 -4.93
C PHE A 70 1.68 -12.19 -4.65
N TYR A 71 2.13 -13.33 -5.17
CA TYR A 71 3.43 -13.94 -4.81
C TYR A 71 4.32 -14.34 -6.00
N ASP A 72 3.78 -14.37 -7.22
CA ASP A 72 4.45 -14.94 -8.41
C ASP A 72 5.30 -13.94 -9.20
#